data_AF-A0A972VEK8-F1
#
_entry.id   AF-A0A972VEK8-F1
#
_cell.length_a   1.000
_cell.length_b   1.000
_cell.length_c   1.000
_cell.angle_alpha   90.00
_cell.angle_beta   90.00
_cell.angle_gamma   90.00
#
_symmetry.space_group_name_H-M   'P 1'
#
loop_
_entity.id
_entity.type
_entity.pdbx_description
1 polymer ?
#
loop_
_entity_poly.entity_id
_entity_poly.type
_entity_poly.pdbx_seq_one_letter_code
_entity_poly.pdbx_strand_id
1 'polypeptide(L)'
;MTIEQYLDKVARFVGDQYGNLIRQRFADSEGRSELAMLQVPTGPELEELKRAVAIMTPREKADVAGLSDEQVQRMAADAQVDPANLAIFVNGYVLQCQRVS
;
A
#
# COMPACT_ATOMS: atom_id res chain seq x y z
N MET A 1 3.22 -12.35 8.01
CA MET A 1 2.17 -11.37 7.68
C MET A 1 1.74 -11.66 6.26
N THR A 2 0.44 -11.80 5.97
CA THR A 2 -0.04 -11.87 4.57
C THR A 2 -0.41 -10.47 4.07
N ILE A 3 -0.57 -10.31 2.76
CA ILE A 3 -0.97 -9.03 2.15
C ILE A 3 -2.36 -8.58 2.63
N GLU A 4 -3.28 -9.50 2.89
CA GLU A 4 -4.59 -9.21 3.48
C GLU A 4 -4.50 -8.75 4.93
N GLN A 5 -3.68 -9.40 5.75
CA GLN A 5 -3.45 -8.97 7.14
C GLN A 5 -2.81 -7.59 7.19
N TYR A 6 -1.95 -7.29 6.21
CA TYR A 6 -1.38 -5.96 6.03
C TYR A 6 -2.45 -4.95 5.61
N LEU A 7 -3.33 -5.28 4.66
CA LEU A 7 -4.48 -4.45 4.30
C LEU A 7 -5.38 -4.14 5.51
N ASP A 8 -5.68 -5.13 6.35
CA ASP A 8 -6.46 -4.92 7.58
C ASP A 8 -5.74 -4.00 8.57
N LYS A 9 -4.40 -4.12 8.67
CA LYS A 9 -3.59 -3.23 9.50
C LYS A 9 -3.66 -1.80 8.99
N VAL A 10 -3.50 -1.61 7.69
CA VAL A 10 -3.59 -0.30 7.00
C VAL A 10 -4.98 0.32 7.19
N ALA A 11 -6.04 -0.50 7.07
CA ALA A 11 -7.42 -0.06 7.18
C ALA A 11 -7.74 0.58 8.55
N ARG A 12 -7.05 0.18 9.62
CA ARG A 12 -7.26 0.73 10.97
C ARG A 12 -6.84 2.19 11.11
N PHE A 13 -5.98 2.68 10.23
CA PHE A 13 -5.51 4.04 10.29
C PHE A 13 -6.31 4.99 9.39
N VAL A 14 -7.25 4.48 8.59
CA VAL A 14 -8.08 5.31 7.71
C VAL A 14 -8.85 6.36 8.51
N GLY A 15 -8.66 7.63 8.15
CA GLY A 15 -9.32 8.75 8.81
C GLY A 15 -8.70 9.18 10.15
N ASP A 16 -7.55 8.61 10.54
CA ASP A 16 -6.80 9.10 11.69
C ASP A 16 -6.27 10.51 11.40
N GLN A 17 -6.63 11.48 12.26
CA GLN A 17 -6.17 12.87 12.17
C GLN A 17 -4.64 12.97 12.16
N TYR A 18 -3.95 12.02 12.81
CA TYR A 18 -2.50 11.92 12.80
C TYR A 18 -1.94 11.62 11.41
N GLY A 19 -2.58 10.72 10.66
CA GLY A 19 -2.19 10.39 9.28
C GLY A 19 -2.32 11.57 8.32
N ASN A 20 -3.40 12.34 8.45
CA ASN A 20 -3.62 13.56 7.65
C ASN A 20 -2.59 14.66 7.97
N LEU A 21 -2.23 14.84 9.24
CA LEU A 21 -1.22 15.80 9.67
C LEU A 21 0.17 15.46 9.12
N ILE A 22 0.51 14.17 9.07
CA ILE A 22 1.77 13.67 8.50
C ILE A 22 1.79 13.87 6.98
N ARG A 23 0.71 13.57 6.25
CA ARG A 23 0.64 13.84 4.80
C ARG A 23 0.87 15.31 4.45
N GLN A 24 0.26 16.23 5.20
CA GLN A 24 0.40 17.67 4.95
C GLN A 24 1.82 18.18 5.21
N ARG A 25 2.53 17.64 6.21
CA ARG A 25 3.90 18.06 6.55
C ARG A 25 4.97 17.56 5.58
N PHE A 26 4.72 16.45 4.86
CA PHE A 26 5.66 15.89 3.89
C PHE A 26 5.41 16.33 2.44
N ALA A 27 4.35 17.10 2.18
CA ALA A 27 4.24 17.85 0.92
C ALA A 27 5.41 18.85 0.76
N ASP A 28 6.00 19.30 1.88
CA ASP A 28 7.19 20.13 1.93
C ASP A 28 8.41 19.32 2.44
N SER A 29 9.28 18.95 1.49
CA SER A 29 10.75 18.77 1.58
C SER A 29 11.44 17.71 2.48
N GLU A 30 12.55 17.19 1.93
CA GLU A 30 13.73 16.56 2.59
C GLU A 30 13.85 15.03 2.75
N GLY A 31 13.09 14.20 2.04
CA GLY A 31 13.53 12.84 1.63
C GLY A 31 13.99 11.85 2.73
N ARG A 32 13.74 12.13 4.01
CA ARG A 32 14.10 11.27 5.16
C ARG A 32 12.88 10.66 5.86
N SER A 33 11.74 10.62 5.16
CA SER A 33 10.47 10.12 5.69
C SER A 33 9.65 9.27 4.74
N GLU A 34 10.31 8.67 3.75
CA GLU A 34 9.70 7.69 2.82
C GLU A 34 9.08 6.50 3.56
N LEU A 35 9.48 6.25 4.82
CA LEU A 35 8.98 5.15 5.66
C LEU A 35 7.81 5.54 6.58
N ALA A 36 7.61 6.83 6.89
CA ALA A 36 6.53 7.30 7.79
C ALA A 36 5.23 7.66 7.03
N MET A 37 5.32 7.88 5.71
CA MET A 37 4.15 8.08 4.82
C MET A 37 3.43 6.77 4.46
N LEU A 38 4.00 5.62 4.79
CA LEU A 38 3.36 4.33 4.58
C LEU A 38 2.20 4.16 5.57
N GLN A 39 0.97 4.17 5.05
CA GLN A 39 -0.24 3.53 5.59
C GLN A 39 -1.26 4.36 6.39
N VAL A 40 -1.68 5.52 5.89
CA VAL A 40 -3.01 6.03 6.25
C VAL A 40 -3.80 6.33 5.00
N PRO A 41 -4.31 5.33 4.24
CA PRO A 41 -5.10 5.62 3.07
C PRO A 41 -6.35 6.43 3.43
N THR A 42 -6.83 7.22 2.48
CA THR A 42 -8.18 7.79 2.59
C THR A 42 -9.21 6.67 2.43
N GLY A 43 -10.47 6.93 2.77
CA GLY A 43 -11.55 5.97 2.53
C GLY A 43 -11.57 5.46 1.07
N PRO A 44 -11.56 6.34 0.06
CA PRO A 44 -11.50 5.94 -1.35
C PRO A 44 -10.25 5.10 -1.71
N GLU A 45 -9.07 5.53 -1.27
CA GLU A 45 -7.82 4.79 -1.52
C GLU A 45 -7.86 3.39 -0.87
N LEU A 46 -8.47 3.24 0.32
CA LEU A 46 -8.63 1.93 0.94
C LEU A 46 -9.54 1.02 0.10
N GLU A 47 -10.64 1.54 -0.43
CA GLU A 47 -11.54 0.76 -1.29
C GLU A 47 -10.86 0.36 -2.61
N GLU A 48 -10.02 1.22 -3.17
CA GLU A 48 -9.13 0.88 -4.27
C GLU A 48 -8.20 -0.29 -3.91
N LEU A 49 -7.46 -0.19 -2.80
CA LEU A 49 -6.54 -1.23 -2.35
C LEU A 49 -7.24 -2.56 -2.06
N LYS A 50 -8.45 -2.54 -1.50
CA LYS A 50 -9.28 -3.74 -1.31
C LYS A 50 -9.59 -4.43 -2.65
N ARG A 51 -9.96 -3.67 -3.69
CA ARG A 51 -10.19 -4.23 -5.02
C ARG A 51 -8.93 -4.85 -5.60
N ALA A 52 -7.79 -4.15 -5.50
CA ALA A 52 -6.51 -4.66 -5.98
C ALA A 52 -6.15 -5.99 -5.30
N VAL A 53 -6.21 -6.07 -3.98
CA VAL A 53 -5.92 -7.31 -3.24
C VAL A 53 -6.94 -8.42 -3.53
N ALA A 54 -8.20 -8.09 -3.82
CA ALA A 54 -9.22 -9.06 -4.16
C ALA A 54 -8.99 -9.73 -5.52
N ILE A 55 -8.46 -9.00 -6.51
CA ILE A 55 -8.19 -9.53 -7.85
C ILE A 55 -6.86 -10.29 -7.95
N MET A 56 -5.95 -10.10 -7.00
CA MET A 56 -4.67 -10.82 -6.98
C MET A 56 -4.90 -12.34 -6.93
N THR A 57 -4.15 -13.06 -7.76
CA THR A 57 -4.12 -14.52 -7.73
C THR A 57 -3.46 -15.03 -6.45
N PRO A 58 -3.73 -16.29 -6.04
CA PRO A 58 -3.04 -16.89 -4.89
C PRO A 58 -1.51 -16.87 -5.01
N ARG A 59 -0.97 -16.99 -6.23
CA ARG A 59 0.47 -16.92 -6.50
C ARG A 59 1.02 -15.52 -6.23
N GLU A 60 0.34 -14.49 -6.73
CA GLU A 60 0.76 -13.10 -6.55
C GLU A 60 0.69 -12.68 -5.08
N LYS A 61 -0.30 -13.18 -4.33
CA LYS A 61 -0.40 -12.96 -2.89
C LYS A 61 0.70 -13.65 -2.08
N ALA A 62 1.14 -14.82 -2.53
CA ALA A 62 2.20 -15.57 -1.89
C ALA A 62 3.59 -14.95 -2.12
N ASP A 63 3.78 -14.29 -3.27
CA ASP A 63 5.07 -13.72 -3.69
C ASP A 63 4.94 -12.25 -4.11
N VAL A 64 4.36 -11.43 -3.24
CA VAL A 64 4.18 -9.98 -3.48
C VAL A 64 5.54 -9.27 -3.66
N ALA A 65 6.59 -9.75 -2.99
CA ALA A 65 7.94 -9.19 -3.10
C ALA A 65 8.60 -9.47 -4.45
N GLY A 66 8.15 -10.50 -5.17
CA GLY A 66 8.61 -10.86 -6.51
C GLY A 66 7.79 -10.25 -7.65
N LEU A 67 6.79 -9.42 -7.35
CA LEU A 67 6.00 -8.75 -8.40
C LEU A 67 6.85 -7.74 -9.16
N SER A 68 6.84 -7.83 -10.49
CA SER A 68 7.45 -6.81 -11.34
C SER A 68 6.58 -5.56 -11.44
N ASP A 69 7.19 -4.44 -11.82
CA ASP A 69 6.48 -3.18 -12.04
C ASP A 69 5.36 -3.35 -13.09
N GLU A 70 5.57 -4.14 -14.14
CA GLU A 70 4.55 -4.42 -15.15
C GLU A 70 3.37 -5.23 -14.58
N GLN A 71 3.64 -6.14 -13.64
CA GLN A 71 2.58 -6.89 -12.95
C GLN A 71 1.77 -5.96 -12.05
N VAL A 72 2.44 -5.08 -11.29
CA VAL A 72 1.78 -4.08 -10.45
C VAL A 72 0.92 -3.13 -11.29
N GLN A 73 1.44 -2.65 -12.43
CA GLN A 73 0.68 -1.80 -13.35
C GLN A 73 -0.54 -2.50 -13.94
N ARG A 74 -0.41 -3.78 -14.32
CA ARG A 74 -1.54 -4.57 -14.82
C ARG A 74 -2.62 -4.73 -13.76
N MET A 75 -2.23 -5.10 -12.53
CA MET A 75 -3.18 -5.20 -11.41
C MET A 75 -3.88 -3.88 -11.13
N ALA A 76 -3.15 -2.77 -11.16
CA ALA A 76 -3.72 -1.44 -10.96
C ALA A 76 -4.78 -1.12 -12.02
N ALA A 77 -4.49 -1.43 -13.30
CA ALA A 77 -5.44 -1.26 -14.39
C ALA A 77 -6.69 -2.14 -14.20
N ASP A 78 -6.50 -3.43 -13.92
CA ASP A 78 -7.59 -4.40 -13.74
C ASP A 78 -8.47 -4.06 -12.53
N ALA A 79 -7.88 -3.55 -11.45
CA ALA A 79 -8.59 -3.16 -10.23
C ALA A 79 -9.18 -1.74 -10.26
N GLN A 80 -8.87 -0.97 -11.32
CA GLN A 80 -9.17 0.45 -11.42
C GLN A 80 -8.66 1.21 -10.18
N VAL A 81 -7.36 1.11 -9.95
CA VAL A 81 -6.61 1.73 -8.84
C VAL A 81 -5.49 2.56 -9.42
N ASP A 82 -5.16 3.67 -8.76
CA ASP A 82 -3.97 4.43 -9.14
C ASP A 82 -2.70 3.56 -9.00
N PRO A 83 -1.89 3.40 -10.07
CA PRO A 83 -0.71 2.55 -10.03
C PRO A 83 0.33 2.96 -8.97
N ALA A 84 0.46 4.25 -8.68
CA ALA A 84 1.37 4.73 -7.65
C ALA A 84 0.87 4.35 -6.25
N ASN A 85 -0.45 4.45 -6.01
CA ASN A 85 -1.05 4.00 -4.74
C ASN A 85 -0.82 2.51 -4.49
N LEU A 86 -1.01 1.67 -5.52
CA LEU A 86 -0.78 0.24 -5.41
C LEU A 86 0.71 -0.09 -5.19
N ALA A 87 1.61 0.57 -5.93
CA ALA A 87 3.05 0.39 -5.76
C ALA A 87 3.53 0.77 -4.35
N ILE A 88 3.05 1.90 -3.81
CA ILE A 88 3.36 2.33 -2.44
C ILE A 88 2.87 1.29 -1.42
N PHE A 89 1.66 0.77 -1.60
CA PHE A 89 1.10 -0.25 -0.72
C PHE A 89 1.92 -1.54 -0.75
N VAL A 90 2.27 -2.04 -1.94
CA VAL A 90 3.10 -3.23 -2.15
C VAL A 90 4.48 -3.06 -1.53
N ASN A 91 5.16 -1.94 -1.81
CA ASN A 91 6.48 -1.64 -1.24
C ASN A 91 6.43 -1.57 0.30
N GLY A 92 5.39 -0.94 0.86
CA GLY A 92 5.19 -0.92 2.30
C GLY A 92 5.00 -2.30 2.92
N TYR A 93 4.28 -3.20 2.25
CA TYR A 93 4.13 -4.58 2.68
C TYR A 93 5.47 -5.32 2.70
N VAL A 94 6.26 -5.18 1.62
CA VAL A 94 7.57 -5.83 1.49
C VAL A 94 8.52 -5.37 2.60
N LEU A 95 8.60 -4.06 2.85
CA LEU A 95 9.40 -3.48 3.93
C LEU A 95 8.95 -3.99 5.31
N GLN A 96 7.64 -4.07 5.55
CA GLN A 96 7.11 -4.59 6.81
C GLN A 96 7.42 -6.08 7.01
N CYS A 97 7.47 -6.87 5.93
CA CYS A 97 7.87 -8.28 5.99
C CYS A 97 9.37 -8.41 6.29
N GLN A 98 10.22 -7.61 5.64
CA GLN A 98 11.67 -7.61 5.87
C GLN A 98 12.06 -7.16 7.28
N ARG A 99 11.33 -6.19 7.85
CA ARG A 99 11.59 -5.69 9.21
C ARG A 99 11.26 -6.69 10.33
N VAL A 100 10.51 -7.75 10.01
CA VAL A 100 10.07 -8.79 10.95
C VAL A 100 10.84 -10.11 10.73
N SER A 101 11.79 -10.13 9.78
CA SER A 101 12.72 -11.25 9.54
C SER A 101 14.01 -11.16 10.36
#